data_AF-A0A920G9W9-F1
#
_entry.id   AF-A0A920G9W9-F1
#
_cell.length_a   1.000
_cell.length_b   1.000
_cell.length_c   1.000
_cell.angle_alpha   90.00
_cell.angle_beta   90.00
_cell.angle_gamma   90.00
#
_symmetry.space_group_name_H-M   'P 1'
#
loop_
_entity.id
_entity.type
_entity.pdbx_description
1 polymer ?
#
loop_
_entity_poly.entity_id
_entity_poly.type
_entity_poly.pdbx_seq_one_letter_code
_entity_poly.pdbx_strand_id
1 'polypeptide(L)'
;MPPLVGRGVVVNMAKYFGIAAMEGGQGITRDDIKNAAKQQNIKFKDGDIILFHTGWTDAYLKSSPELWGSTIPGITNDAAVYLSSLNPMAVGADTWGLGAVPPVEGDLVYYDHVTLIKENGIYILETMNTGKLAEDNVTEFLFVLGQPKLKGAVQMIINPVALW
;
A
#
# COMPACT_ATOMS: atom_id res chain seq x y z
N MET A 1 11.79 4.05 16.60
CA MET A 1 11.82 4.02 15.13
C MET A 1 12.67 5.19 14.61
N PRO A 2 13.71 4.95 13.81
CA PRO A 2 14.38 6.02 13.04
C PRO A 2 13.41 6.62 12.00
N PRO A 3 13.66 7.82 11.46
CA PRO A 3 12.92 8.32 10.30
C PRO A 3 12.97 7.30 9.14
N LEU A 4 11.89 7.21 8.35
CA LEU A 4 11.89 6.40 7.13
C LEU A 4 12.31 7.32 5.99
N VAL A 5 13.52 7.11 5.46
CA VAL A 5 14.05 7.87 4.32
C VAL A 5 14.63 6.86 3.35
N GLY A 6 14.12 6.85 2.12
CA GLY A 6 14.56 5.89 1.13
C GLY A 6 13.81 6.02 -0.19
N ARG A 7 13.97 5.01 -1.04
CA ARG A 7 13.28 4.98 -2.32
C ARG A 7 11.83 4.54 -2.09
N GLY A 8 10.89 5.39 -2.48
CA GLY A 8 9.50 5.04 -2.64
C GLY A 8 9.25 4.50 -4.04
N VAL A 9 8.42 3.47 -4.14
CA VAL A 9 7.85 3.01 -5.41
C VAL A 9 6.34 2.99 -5.27
N VAL A 10 5.63 3.38 -6.32
CA VAL A 10 4.16 3.27 -6.37
C VAL A 10 3.76 2.34 -7.51
N VAL A 11 3.06 1.27 -7.16
CA VAL A 11 2.48 0.32 -8.10
C VAL A 11 1.03 0.73 -8.33
N ASN A 12 0.74 1.23 -9.53
CA ASN A 12 -0.61 1.68 -9.87
C ASN A 12 -1.48 0.49 -10.30
N MET A 13 -2.24 -0.07 -9.36
CA MET A 13 -3.08 -1.23 -9.59
C MET A 13 -4.32 -0.88 -10.42
N ALA A 14 -4.90 0.31 -10.21
CA ALA A 14 -6.01 0.80 -11.03
C ALA A 14 -5.61 0.84 -12.53
N LYS A 15 -4.42 1.38 -12.84
CA LYS A 15 -3.86 1.40 -14.20
C LYS A 15 -3.55 0.01 -14.74
N TYR A 16 -3.04 -0.90 -13.91
CA TYR A 16 -2.81 -2.30 -14.31
C TYR A 16 -4.10 -3.00 -14.74
N PHE A 17 -5.18 -2.81 -13.98
CA PHE A 17 -6.50 -3.37 -14.31
C PHE A 17 -7.28 -2.57 -15.36
N GLY A 18 -6.79 -1.40 -15.79
CA GLY A 18 -7.46 -0.55 -16.78
C GLY A 18 -8.73 0.11 -16.27
N ILE A 19 -8.81 0.38 -14.96
CA ILE A 19 -9.98 0.94 -14.27
C ILE A 19 -9.61 2.22 -13.52
N ALA A 20 -10.61 3.01 -13.14
CA ALA A 20 -10.39 4.23 -12.36
C ALA A 20 -10.19 3.94 -10.87
N ALA A 21 -10.94 2.98 -10.32
CA ALA A 21 -10.84 2.52 -8.95
C ALA A 21 -11.17 1.03 -8.89
N MET A 22 -10.45 0.29 -8.05
CA MET A 22 -10.73 -1.11 -7.74
C MET A 22 -12.02 -1.24 -6.90
N GLU A 23 -12.61 -2.44 -6.90
CA GLU A 23 -13.84 -2.73 -6.15
C GLU A 23 -13.55 -3.15 -4.70
N GLY A 24 -14.48 -2.87 -3.79
CA GLY A 24 -14.38 -3.30 -2.39
C GLY A 24 -14.26 -4.84 -2.29
N GLY A 25 -13.32 -5.34 -1.48
CA GLY A 25 -13.03 -6.77 -1.35
C GLY A 25 -12.22 -7.37 -2.50
N GLN A 26 -11.87 -6.59 -3.53
CA GLN A 26 -11.01 -7.08 -4.61
C GLN A 26 -9.58 -7.29 -4.10
N GLY A 27 -9.10 -8.54 -4.19
CA GLY A 27 -7.74 -8.92 -3.81
C GLY A 27 -6.69 -8.55 -4.86
N ILE A 28 -5.54 -8.05 -4.39
CA ILE A 28 -4.31 -7.86 -5.15
C ILE A 28 -3.40 -9.06 -4.85
N THR A 29 -3.25 -9.95 -5.81
CA THR A 29 -2.45 -11.17 -5.62
C THR A 29 -0.95 -10.92 -5.84
N ARG A 30 -0.12 -11.87 -5.41
CA ARG A 30 1.31 -11.88 -5.71
C ARG A 30 1.61 -11.72 -7.20
N ASP A 31 0.84 -12.40 -8.05
CA ASP A 31 1.07 -12.36 -9.49
C ASP A 31 0.60 -11.04 -10.10
N ASP A 32 -0.48 -10.45 -9.59
CA ASP A 32 -0.87 -9.08 -9.97
C ASP A 32 0.23 -8.08 -9.66
N ILE A 33 0.84 -8.16 -8.47
CA ILE A 33 1.95 -7.26 -8.09
C ILE A 33 3.12 -7.41 -9.07
N LYS A 34 3.52 -8.65 -9.39
CA LYS A 34 4.62 -8.91 -10.34
C LYS A 34 4.30 -8.41 -11.74
N ASN A 35 3.08 -8.66 -12.22
CA ASN A 35 2.66 -8.29 -13.56
C ASN A 35 2.50 -6.77 -13.69
N ALA A 36 1.91 -6.12 -12.69
CA ALA A 36 1.79 -4.66 -12.61
C ALA A 36 3.18 -4.01 -12.57
N ALA A 37 4.08 -4.50 -11.70
CA ALA A 37 5.45 -3.99 -11.62
C ALA A 37 6.19 -4.16 -12.96
N LYS A 38 6.06 -5.32 -13.62
CA LYS A 38 6.65 -5.57 -14.94
C LYS A 38 6.09 -4.62 -16.00
N GLN A 39 4.77 -4.45 -16.07
CA GLN A 39 4.13 -3.54 -17.03
C GLN A 39 4.53 -2.08 -16.80
N GLN A 40 4.76 -1.69 -15.55
CA GLN A 40 5.13 -0.33 -15.14
C GLN A 40 6.66 -0.14 -15.08
N ASN A 41 7.44 -1.14 -15.49
CA ASN A 41 8.90 -1.14 -15.46
C ASN A 41 9.50 -0.84 -14.06
N ILE A 42 8.82 -1.30 -13.01
CA ILE A 42 9.25 -1.19 -11.61
C ILE A 42 10.14 -2.38 -11.28
N LYS A 43 11.33 -2.11 -10.73
CA LYS A 43 12.20 -3.13 -10.15
C LYS A 43 12.29 -2.90 -8.66
N PHE A 44 11.69 -3.76 -7.86
CA PHE A 44 11.81 -3.69 -6.40
C PHE A 44 13.25 -3.89 -5.94
N LYS A 45 13.62 -3.17 -4.90
CA LYS A 45 14.94 -3.20 -4.26
C LYS A 45 14.77 -3.36 -2.75
N ASP A 46 15.81 -3.92 -2.15
CA ASP A 46 15.96 -3.99 -0.70
C ASP A 46 15.75 -2.61 -0.06
N GLY A 47 14.91 -2.55 0.97
CA GLY A 47 14.60 -1.32 1.70
C GLY A 47 13.67 -0.33 1.00
N ASP A 48 13.00 -0.70 -0.10
CA ASP A 48 11.97 0.17 -0.71
C ASP A 48 10.82 0.47 0.27
N ILE A 49 10.17 1.62 0.08
CA ILE A 49 8.78 1.83 0.52
C ILE A 49 7.87 1.51 -0.66
N ILE A 50 7.09 0.45 -0.56
CA ILE A 50 6.20 -0.02 -1.64
C ILE A 50 4.78 0.46 -1.37
N LEU A 51 4.26 1.33 -2.23
CA LEU A 51 2.88 1.84 -2.15
C LEU A 51 2.02 1.28 -3.28
N PHE A 52 0.76 0.98 -2.99
CA PHE A 52 -0.25 0.63 -3.98
C PHE A 52 -1.23 1.78 -4.17
N HIS A 53 -1.45 2.15 -5.43
CA HIS A 53 -2.55 3.03 -5.80
C HIS A 53 -3.70 2.17 -6.34
N THR A 54 -4.81 2.13 -5.61
CA THR A 54 -6.02 1.37 -5.98
C THR A 54 -7.10 2.25 -6.57
N GLY A 55 -7.00 3.58 -6.40
CA GLY A 55 -8.01 4.57 -6.78
C GLY A 55 -9.19 4.66 -5.81
N TRP A 56 -9.23 3.81 -4.78
CA TRP A 56 -10.36 3.71 -3.85
C TRP A 56 -10.66 5.01 -3.12
N THR A 57 -9.61 5.61 -2.54
CA THR A 57 -9.77 6.82 -1.72
C THR A 57 -10.19 8.02 -2.54
N ASP A 58 -9.60 8.22 -3.71
CA ASP A 58 -9.96 9.32 -4.61
C ASP A 58 -11.42 9.18 -5.11
N ALA A 59 -11.86 7.96 -5.38
CA ALA A 59 -13.21 7.69 -5.86
C ALA A 59 -14.30 7.90 -4.78
N TYR A 60 -14.08 7.43 -3.55
CA TYR A 60 -15.15 7.24 -2.59
C TYR A 60 -15.07 8.09 -1.32
N LEU A 61 -13.88 8.52 -0.86
CA LEU A 61 -13.77 9.19 0.44
C LEU A 61 -14.63 10.47 0.53
N LYS A 62 -14.62 11.28 -0.53
CA LYS A 62 -15.38 12.54 -0.58
C LYS A 62 -16.85 12.34 -0.93
N SER A 63 -17.14 11.43 -1.86
CA SER A 63 -18.45 11.26 -2.48
C SER A 63 -19.35 10.29 -1.72
N SER A 64 -18.77 9.30 -1.02
CA SER A 64 -19.47 8.19 -0.38
C SER A 64 -18.65 7.66 0.81
N PRO A 65 -18.42 8.46 1.88
CA PRO A 65 -17.54 8.10 2.99
C PRO A 65 -17.99 6.83 3.76
N GLU A 66 -19.30 6.56 3.81
CA GLU A 66 -19.82 5.32 4.42
C GLU A 66 -19.40 4.07 3.61
N LEU A 67 -19.44 4.15 2.28
CA LEU A 67 -18.95 3.08 1.42
C LEU A 67 -17.44 2.95 1.56
N TRP A 68 -16.71 4.08 1.49
CA TRP A 68 -15.26 4.11 1.63
C TRP A 68 -14.78 3.39 2.89
N GLY A 69 -15.48 3.58 4.02
CA GLY A 69 -15.14 2.98 5.32
C GLY A 69 -15.68 1.56 5.58
N SER A 70 -16.59 1.04 4.74
CA SER A 70 -17.22 -0.28 4.96
C SER A 70 -16.50 -1.44 4.29
N THR A 71 -15.72 -1.17 3.24
CA THR A 71 -14.98 -2.16 2.44
C THR A 71 -13.80 -1.50 1.74
N ILE A 72 -12.78 -2.28 1.39
CA ILE A 72 -11.63 -1.83 0.60
C ILE A 72 -11.11 -2.95 -0.30
N PRO A 73 -10.58 -2.62 -1.50
CA PRO A 73 -9.64 -3.49 -2.18
C PRO A 73 -8.31 -3.55 -1.40
N GLY A 74 -7.51 -4.58 -1.63
CA GLY A 74 -6.23 -4.67 -0.95
C GLY A 74 -5.47 -5.96 -1.22
N ILE A 75 -4.30 -6.11 -0.62
CA ILE A 75 -3.44 -7.28 -0.83
C ILE A 75 -4.02 -8.55 -0.23
N THR A 76 -3.74 -9.70 -0.85
CA THR A 76 -4.03 -11.02 -0.28
C THR A 76 -2.95 -11.44 0.73
N ASN A 77 -3.21 -12.50 1.51
CA ASN A 77 -2.24 -13.05 2.46
C ASN A 77 -0.96 -13.55 1.73
N ASP A 78 -1.09 -14.24 0.59
CA ASP A 78 0.07 -14.65 -0.23
C ASP A 78 0.85 -13.44 -0.80
N ALA A 79 0.14 -12.36 -1.17
CA ALA A 79 0.79 -11.13 -1.59
C ALA A 79 1.62 -10.50 -0.46
N ALA A 80 1.13 -10.53 0.79
CA ALA A 80 1.90 -10.07 1.95
C ALA A 80 3.18 -10.90 2.16
N VAL A 81 3.09 -12.23 2.03
CA VAL A 81 4.27 -13.12 2.10
C VAL A 81 5.27 -12.77 1.01
N TYR A 82 4.82 -12.59 -0.23
CA TYR A 82 5.71 -12.19 -1.32
C TYR A 82 6.36 -10.83 -1.07
N LEU A 83 5.61 -9.82 -0.67
CA LEU A 83 6.14 -8.48 -0.38
C LEU A 83 7.16 -8.53 0.77
N SER A 84 6.92 -9.34 1.80
CA SER A 84 7.89 -9.52 2.89
C SER A 84 9.23 -10.08 2.40
N SER A 85 9.21 -10.98 1.41
CA SER A 85 10.42 -11.56 0.82
C SER A 85 11.29 -10.55 0.06
N LEU A 86 10.76 -9.38 -0.28
CA LEU A 86 11.49 -8.28 -0.93
C LEU A 86 12.24 -7.38 0.07
N ASN A 87 12.05 -7.61 1.36
CA ASN A 87 12.61 -6.83 2.48
C ASN A 87 12.39 -5.30 2.36
N PRO A 88 11.16 -4.82 2.13
CA PRO A 88 10.86 -3.39 2.13
C PRO A 88 10.95 -2.79 3.53
N MET A 89 11.23 -1.49 3.62
CA MET A 89 11.05 -0.77 4.89
C MET A 89 9.58 -0.67 5.28
N ALA A 90 8.71 -0.45 4.29
CA ALA A 90 7.29 -0.30 4.51
C ALA A 90 6.48 -0.74 3.28
N VAL A 91 5.26 -1.22 3.53
CA VAL A 91 4.24 -1.48 2.51
C VAL A 91 3.04 -0.61 2.82
N GLY A 92 2.42 -0.02 1.81
CA GLY A 92 1.25 0.81 2.03
C GLY A 92 0.31 0.86 0.85
N ALA A 93 -0.84 1.48 1.07
CA ALA A 93 -1.84 1.70 0.05
C ALA A 93 -2.60 3.00 0.32
N ASP A 94 -3.35 3.46 -0.69
CA ASP A 94 -4.34 4.50 -0.52
C ASP A 94 -5.57 4.06 0.30
N THR A 95 -5.72 2.77 0.62
CA THR A 95 -6.81 2.22 1.44
C THR A 95 -6.49 2.22 2.94
N TRP A 96 -7.52 2.12 3.79
CA TRP A 96 -7.40 2.26 5.27
C TRP A 96 -6.98 1.00 6.03
N GLY A 97 -6.74 -0.12 5.33
CA GLY A 97 -6.40 -1.39 5.98
C GLY A 97 -5.43 -2.27 5.22
N LEU A 98 -4.86 -1.79 4.10
CA LEU A 98 -3.90 -2.46 3.20
C LEU A 98 -4.40 -3.78 2.55
N GLY A 99 -4.87 -4.74 3.33
CA GLY A 99 -5.52 -5.97 2.91
C GLY A 99 -6.96 -5.77 2.43
N ALA A 100 -7.44 -6.68 1.56
CA ALA A 100 -8.82 -6.64 1.06
C ALA A 100 -9.83 -6.89 2.20
N VAL A 101 -10.94 -6.14 2.19
CA VAL A 101 -12.04 -6.30 3.15
C VAL A 101 -13.37 -6.42 2.41
N PRO A 102 -14.10 -7.57 2.49
CA PRO A 102 -13.70 -8.79 3.18
C PRO A 102 -12.45 -9.44 2.54
N PRO A 103 -11.70 -10.27 3.28
CA PRO A 103 -10.62 -11.04 2.69
C PRO A 103 -11.16 -11.95 1.59
N VAL A 104 -10.33 -12.22 0.58
CA VAL A 104 -10.67 -13.19 -0.47
C VAL A 104 -10.82 -14.60 0.12
N GLU A 105 -11.50 -15.49 -0.61
CA GLU A 105 -11.73 -16.86 -0.15
C GLU A 105 -10.41 -17.57 0.21
N GLY A 106 -10.34 -18.14 1.41
CA GLY A 106 -9.17 -18.84 1.93
C GLY A 106 -8.21 -17.97 2.74
N ASP A 107 -8.28 -16.64 2.62
CA ASP A 107 -7.45 -15.72 3.40
C ASP A 107 -8.01 -15.51 4.83
N LEU A 108 -7.10 -15.25 5.75
CA LEU A 108 -7.41 -14.80 7.10
C LEU A 108 -7.48 -13.28 7.14
N VAL A 109 -8.41 -12.77 7.95
CA VAL A 109 -8.64 -11.33 8.18
C VAL A 109 -7.40 -10.70 8.81
N TYR A 110 -6.87 -9.63 8.19
CA TYR A 110 -5.71 -8.84 8.66
C TYR A 110 -4.43 -9.65 8.90
N TYR A 111 -4.25 -10.78 8.19
CA TYR A 111 -3.05 -11.59 8.33
C TYR A 111 -1.83 -10.99 7.61
N ASP A 112 -2.05 -10.02 6.73
CA ASP A 112 -1.03 -9.14 6.20
C ASP A 112 -0.34 -8.34 7.31
N HIS A 113 -1.07 -7.82 8.32
CA HIS A 113 -0.45 -7.18 9.50
C HIS A 113 0.40 -8.16 10.31
N VAL A 114 -0.02 -9.41 10.45
CA VAL A 114 0.76 -10.46 11.14
C VAL A 114 2.06 -10.71 10.38
N THR A 115 1.96 -10.93 9.07
CA THR A 115 3.10 -11.25 8.21
C THR A 115 4.07 -10.08 8.15
N LEU A 116 3.59 -8.87 7.85
CA LEU A 116 4.45 -7.70 7.65
C LEU A 116 5.01 -7.19 8.98
N ILE A 117 4.17 -6.89 9.96
CA ILE A 117 4.59 -6.22 11.20
C ILE A 117 5.23 -7.22 12.16
N LYS A 118 4.48 -8.25 12.56
CA LYS A 118 4.88 -9.15 13.66
C LYS A 118 6.04 -10.05 13.24
N GLU A 119 5.96 -10.65 12.06
CA GLU A 119 6.92 -11.67 11.64
C GLU A 119 8.16 -11.09 10.95
N ASN A 120 8.01 -9.97 10.24
CA ASN A 120 9.09 -9.39 9.42
C ASN A 120 9.52 -7.97 9.82
N GLY A 121 8.82 -7.30 10.74
CA GLY A 121 9.20 -5.95 11.19
C GLY A 121 9.01 -4.85 10.13
N ILE A 122 8.19 -5.10 9.12
CA ILE A 122 7.87 -4.20 8.02
C ILE A 122 6.70 -3.30 8.42
N TYR A 123 6.85 -1.98 8.22
CA TYR A 123 5.80 -1.02 8.58
C TYR A 123 4.64 -1.04 7.57
N ILE A 124 3.43 -0.78 8.07
CA ILE A 124 2.23 -0.58 7.24
C ILE A 124 1.90 0.91 7.16
N LEU A 125 1.60 1.39 5.96
CA LEU A 125 1.18 2.77 5.69
C LEU A 125 -0.21 2.77 5.04
N GLU A 126 -1.20 3.23 5.77
CA GLU A 126 -2.61 3.25 5.35
C GLU A 126 -3.06 4.67 4.98
N THR A 127 -4.11 4.78 4.18
CA THR A 127 -4.71 6.06 3.75
C THR A 127 -3.74 6.99 3.04
N MET A 128 -2.77 6.43 2.33
CA MET A 128 -1.71 7.19 1.66
C MET A 128 -2.30 7.98 0.49
N ASN A 129 -2.01 9.27 0.42
CA ASN A 129 -2.39 10.08 -0.75
C ASN A 129 -1.46 9.76 -1.93
N THR A 130 -1.86 8.81 -2.76
CA THR A 130 -1.09 8.36 -3.94
C THR A 130 -1.60 8.92 -5.26
N GLY A 131 -2.78 9.56 -5.28
CA GLY A 131 -3.46 10.01 -6.50
C GLY A 131 -2.59 10.90 -7.39
N LYS A 132 -1.91 11.89 -6.79
CA LYS A 132 -1.03 12.78 -7.57
C LYS A 132 0.15 12.06 -8.23
N LEU A 133 0.74 11.08 -7.55
CA LEU A 133 1.82 10.25 -8.12
C LEU A 133 1.30 9.40 -9.29
N ALA A 134 0.10 8.84 -9.14
CA ALA A 134 -0.56 8.05 -10.17
C ALA A 134 -0.91 8.88 -11.42
N GLU A 135 -1.47 10.09 -11.23
CA GLU A 135 -1.78 11.04 -12.31
C GLU A 135 -0.52 11.43 -13.09
N ASP A 136 0.57 11.72 -12.39
CA ASP A 136 1.84 12.14 -13.00
C ASP A 136 2.66 10.97 -13.57
N ASN A 137 2.13 9.74 -13.50
CA ASN A 137 2.80 8.52 -13.94
C ASN A 137 4.17 8.28 -13.26
N VAL A 138 4.30 8.71 -12.01
CA VAL A 138 5.48 8.45 -11.19
C VAL A 138 5.51 6.98 -10.82
N THR A 139 6.68 6.36 -10.93
CA THR A 139 6.89 4.96 -10.49
C THR A 139 7.89 4.86 -9.35
N GLU A 140 8.86 5.78 -9.28
CA GLU A 140 9.90 5.82 -8.26
C GLU A 140 10.11 7.26 -7.79
N PHE A 141 10.38 7.46 -6.50
CA PHE A 141 10.56 8.78 -5.89
C PHE A 141 11.38 8.69 -4.59
N LEU A 142 11.87 9.80 -4.08
CA LEU A 142 12.43 9.87 -2.72
C LEU A 142 11.28 10.02 -1.72
N PHE A 143 11.15 9.08 -0.81
CA PHE A 143 10.19 9.10 0.28
C PHE A 143 10.87 9.56 1.57
N VAL A 144 10.26 10.53 2.25
CA VAL A 144 10.74 11.08 3.52
C VAL A 144 9.60 11.10 4.52
N LEU A 145 9.78 10.41 5.64
CA LEU A 145 8.88 10.46 6.79
C LEU A 145 9.67 10.69 8.08
N GLY A 146 9.53 11.89 8.62
CA GLY A 146 10.03 12.26 9.95
C GLY A 146 8.92 12.20 10.98
N GLN A 147 8.69 11.02 11.55
CA GLN A 147 7.60 10.83 12.49
C GLN A 147 7.94 11.26 13.94
N PRO A 148 6.98 11.75 14.74
CA PRO A 148 7.19 12.07 16.15
C PRO A 148 7.68 10.87 16.99
N LYS A 149 8.51 11.14 17.99
CA LYS A 149 8.95 10.12 18.96
C LYS A 149 8.01 10.12 20.17
N LEU A 150 6.94 9.33 20.09
CA LEU A 150 5.97 9.18 21.19
C LEU A 150 6.17 7.83 21.89
N LYS A 151 6.36 7.87 23.21
CA LYS A 151 6.56 6.65 24.01
C LYS A 151 5.23 5.88 24.12
N GLY A 152 5.24 4.59 23.76
CA GLY A 152 4.08 3.70 23.88
C GLY A 152 3.04 3.82 22.76
N ALA A 153 3.25 4.70 21.76
CA ALA A 153 2.38 4.78 20.60
C ALA A 153 2.58 3.56 19.69
N VAL A 154 1.47 3.00 19.18
CA VAL A 154 1.45 1.86 18.25
C VAL A 154 1.04 2.26 16.82
N GLN A 155 0.52 3.48 16.64
CA GLN A 155 0.14 4.08 15.37
C GLN A 155 0.15 5.60 15.48
N MET A 156 0.15 6.31 14.34
CA MET A 156 0.08 7.77 14.30
C MET A 156 -0.34 8.30 12.95
N ILE A 157 -0.94 9.50 12.96
CA ILE A 157 -1.12 10.31 11.77
C ILE A 157 0.24 10.86 11.35
N ILE A 158 0.57 10.68 10.07
CA ILE A 158 1.85 11.04 9.48
C ILE A 158 1.67 12.00 8.31
N ASN A 159 2.75 12.69 7.93
CA ASN A 159 2.81 13.52 6.74
C ASN A 159 4.07 13.17 5.94
N PRO A 160 4.06 12.05 5.19
CA PRO A 160 5.19 11.67 4.35
C PRO A 160 5.30 12.62 3.14
N VAL A 161 6.53 12.87 2.71
CA VAL A 161 6.84 13.71 1.55
C VAL A 161 7.44 12.84 0.44
N ALA A 162 6.92 13.00 -0.77
CA ALA A 162 7.48 12.43 -1.99
C ALA A 162 8.18 13.53 -2.81
N LEU A 163 9.34 13.20 -3.38
CA LEU A 163 10.10 14.06 -4.30
C LEU A 163 10.41 13.25 -5.56
N TRP A 164 9.95 13.69 -6.72
CA TRP A 164 10.04 12.99 -8.01
C TRP A 164 10.37 13.93 -9.17
#